data_AF-A0A257H4U0-F1
#
_entry.id   AF-A0A257H4U0-F1
#
_cell.length_a   1.000
_cell.length_b   1.000
_cell.length_c   1.000
_cell.angle_alpha   90.00
_cell.angle_beta   90.00
_cell.angle_gamma   90.00
#
_symmetry.space_group_name_H-M   'P 1'
#
loop_
_entity.id
_entity.type
_entity.pdbx_description
1 polymer ?
#
loop_
_entity_poly.entity_id
_entity_poly.type
_entity_poly.pdbx_seq_one_letter_code
_entity_poly.pdbx_strand_id
1 'polypeptide(L)'
;MIPEKVTNMASVHPPMLSRRESPLQEFAGVTPVGRASQELPEQPQRSSDPVFRQTIVVRDRQGREEAFTIGPDGNVWCFFPDAVDVEGYADYSFESLGMPADHLTVGRDAFGCLVVIAVKGLRVRYRVENETAESAKPGSQVPRWSAIGHAPLPEMTGAVSVKRVYTQNDCGLRVAALIDVQDSPGQGGVALAYCQWKVNGPNAFRTTARVVPQYA
;
A
#
# COMPACT_ATOMS: atom_id res chain seq x y z
N MET A 1 -41.59 -31.01 42.73
CA MET A 1 -40.72 -31.80 43.64
C MET A 1 -39.31 -31.71 43.06
N ILE A 2 -38.44 -30.94 43.71
CA ILE A 2 -37.03 -30.69 43.34
C ILE A 2 -36.18 -31.80 43.99
N PRO A 3 -35.00 -32.14 43.45
CA PRO A 3 -33.80 -31.65 44.11
C PRO A 3 -32.75 -31.04 43.17
N GLU A 4 -32.05 -30.06 43.75
CA GLU A 4 -30.89 -29.34 43.26
C GLU A 4 -29.69 -30.28 43.00
N LYS A 5 -28.82 -29.88 42.08
CA LYS A 5 -27.38 -30.09 42.29
C LYS A 5 -26.57 -28.94 41.67
N VAL A 6 -26.14 -28.06 42.56
CA VAL A 6 -25.06 -27.08 42.38
C VAL A 6 -23.73 -27.85 42.39
N THR A 7 -22.81 -27.60 41.45
CA THR A 7 -21.36 -27.80 41.68
C THR A 7 -20.51 -26.89 40.77
N ASN A 8 -19.96 -25.87 41.44
CA ASN A 8 -18.66 -25.19 41.32
C ASN A 8 -18.01 -24.82 39.98
N MET A 9 -17.72 -23.52 39.94
CA MET A 9 -16.65 -22.84 39.18
C MET A 9 -15.26 -23.40 39.51
N ALA A 10 -14.41 -23.47 38.50
CA ALA A 10 -12.96 -23.37 38.66
C ALA A 10 -12.42 -22.38 37.61
N SER A 11 -12.01 -21.21 38.09
CA SER A 11 -11.23 -20.20 37.36
C SER A 11 -9.80 -20.73 37.19
N VAL A 12 -9.34 -20.83 35.95
CA VAL A 12 -7.95 -21.22 35.63
C VAL A 12 -7.15 -19.94 35.40
N HIS A 13 -6.40 -19.52 36.42
CA HIS A 13 -5.37 -18.49 36.28
C HIS A 13 -4.11 -19.08 35.61
N PRO A 14 -3.47 -18.36 34.66
CA PRO A 14 -2.18 -18.76 34.11
C PRO A 14 -1.03 -18.50 35.12
N PRO A 15 0.02 -19.33 35.15
CA PRO A 15 1.15 -19.14 36.04
C PRO A 15 2.03 -17.96 35.61
N MET A 16 2.32 -17.08 36.59
CA MET A 16 3.31 -16.01 36.53
C MET A 16 4.71 -16.59 36.27
N LEU A 17 5.35 -16.18 35.18
CA LEU A 17 6.76 -16.49 34.90
C LEU A 17 7.67 -15.68 35.85
N SER A 18 8.37 -16.41 36.69
CA SER A 18 9.38 -15.93 37.64
C SER A 18 10.52 -15.18 36.93
N ARG A 19 10.71 -13.92 37.31
CA ARG A 19 11.84 -13.06 36.96
C ARG A 19 13.13 -13.67 37.56
N ARG A 20 13.97 -14.29 36.73
CA ARG A 20 15.34 -14.66 37.14
C ARG A 20 16.23 -13.41 37.03
N GLU A 21 16.58 -12.86 38.18
CA GLU A 21 17.72 -11.97 38.32
C GLU A 21 18.99 -12.82 38.36
N SER A 22 19.95 -12.51 37.48
CA SER A 22 21.31 -13.06 37.55
C SER A 22 22.27 -11.98 38.07
N PRO A 23 23.29 -12.34 38.87
CA PRO A 23 24.07 -11.38 39.63
C PRO A 23 25.12 -10.63 38.80
N LEU A 24 25.40 -9.40 39.24
CA LEU A 24 26.53 -8.58 38.83
C LEU A 24 27.84 -9.33 39.03
N GLN A 25 28.64 -9.45 37.97
CA GLN A 25 30.00 -9.95 38.04
C GLN A 25 30.97 -8.76 37.96
N GLU A 26 31.84 -8.69 38.97
CA GLU A 26 32.81 -7.63 39.25
C GLU A 26 33.85 -7.43 38.14
N PHE A 27 34.27 -6.17 38.02
CA PHE A 27 35.33 -5.66 37.16
C PHE A 27 36.72 -6.12 37.62
N ALA A 28 37.55 -6.60 36.69
CA ALA A 28 39.00 -6.55 36.82
C ALA A 28 39.68 -6.48 35.43
N GLY A 29 40.60 -5.51 35.27
CA GLY A 29 41.66 -5.56 34.26
C GLY A 29 41.51 -4.59 33.09
N VAL A 30 42.07 -3.38 33.23
CA VAL A 30 42.37 -2.47 32.13
C VAL A 30 43.75 -2.79 31.57
N THR A 31 43.85 -2.93 30.25
CA THR A 31 45.06 -2.57 29.49
C THR A 31 44.64 -1.88 28.19
N PRO A 32 45.06 -0.64 27.91
CA PRO A 32 44.68 0.06 26.69
C PRO A 32 45.64 -0.32 25.56
N VAL A 33 45.17 -1.05 24.55
CA VAL A 33 45.93 -1.30 23.32
C VAL A 33 45.14 -0.76 22.13
N GLY A 34 45.76 0.20 21.43
CA GLY A 34 45.56 0.46 20.00
C GLY A 34 44.15 0.81 19.55
N ARG A 35 43.91 2.09 19.31
CA ARG A 35 42.74 2.58 18.56
C ARG A 35 42.86 2.13 17.10
N ALA A 36 42.46 0.89 16.82
CA ALA A 36 42.16 0.46 15.45
C ALA A 36 40.93 1.22 15.00
N SER A 37 41.05 1.95 13.89
CA SER A 37 39.90 2.47 13.15
C SER A 37 39.02 1.28 12.79
N GLN A 38 37.94 1.08 13.54
CA GLN A 38 36.94 0.08 13.22
C GLN A 38 36.21 0.62 11.99
N GLU A 39 36.62 0.16 10.80
CA GLU A 39 35.84 0.38 9.58
C GLU A 39 34.42 -0.12 9.87
N LEU A 40 33.45 0.77 9.71
CA LEU A 40 32.05 0.43 9.78
C LEU A 40 31.82 -0.76 8.84
N PRO A 41 31.14 -1.82 9.28
CA PRO A 41 30.81 -2.93 8.38
C PRO A 41 30.15 -2.35 7.14
N GLU A 42 30.67 -2.70 5.96
CA GLU A 42 30.08 -2.31 4.68
C GLU A 42 28.58 -2.56 4.77
N GLN A 43 27.78 -1.51 4.57
CA GLN A 43 26.34 -1.67 4.47
C GLN A 43 26.08 -2.79 3.46
N PRO A 44 25.30 -3.83 3.81
CA PRO A 44 25.00 -4.89 2.87
C PRO A 44 24.47 -4.24 1.60
N GLN A 45 25.20 -4.42 0.50
CA GLN A 45 24.78 -3.93 -0.80
C GLN A 45 23.35 -4.40 -1.01
N ARG A 46 22.41 -3.48 -1.25
CA ARG A 46 21.02 -3.83 -1.57
C ARG A 46 21.07 -4.89 -2.65
N SER A 47 20.61 -6.11 -2.37
CA SER A 47 20.51 -7.12 -3.40
C SER A 47 19.60 -6.55 -4.50
N SER A 48 20.02 -6.72 -5.75
CA SER A 48 19.24 -6.37 -6.94
C SER A 48 18.07 -7.33 -7.14
N ASP A 49 17.61 -7.99 -6.07
CA ASP A 49 16.53 -8.94 -6.17
C ASP A 49 15.28 -8.20 -6.62
N PRO A 50 14.53 -8.78 -7.57
CA PRO A 50 13.33 -8.16 -8.07
C PRO A 50 12.28 -8.34 -6.96
N VAL A 51 12.11 -7.30 -6.14
CA VAL A 51 11.30 -7.32 -4.91
C VAL A 51 9.97 -6.60 -5.14
N PHE A 52 8.89 -7.20 -4.64
CA PHE A 52 7.59 -6.54 -4.52
C PHE A 52 7.68 -5.27 -3.69
N ARG A 53 7.10 -4.17 -4.16
CA ARG A 53 7.20 -2.87 -3.50
C ARG A 53 5.87 -2.15 -3.42
N GLN A 54 5.74 -1.30 -2.40
CA GLN A 54 4.56 -0.46 -2.16
C GLN A 54 3.26 -1.28 -2.13
N THR A 55 3.16 -2.16 -1.12
CA THR A 55 1.95 -2.95 -0.87
C THR A 55 0.89 -2.12 -0.15
N ILE A 56 -0.35 -2.20 -0.62
CA ILE A 56 -1.52 -1.55 -0.04
C ILE A 56 -2.54 -2.63 0.23
N VAL A 57 -2.95 -2.75 1.49
CA VAL A 57 -4.02 -3.67 1.90
C VAL A 57 -5.29 -2.86 2.09
N VAL A 58 -6.36 -3.29 1.45
CA VAL A 58 -7.71 -2.71 1.56
C VAL A 58 -8.70 -3.82 1.82
N ARG A 59 -9.92 -3.45 2.25
CA ARG A 59 -11.04 -4.39 2.23
C ARG A 59 -11.83 -4.24 0.94
N ASP A 60 -12.33 -5.33 0.38
CA ASP A 60 -13.32 -5.27 -0.70
C ASP A 60 -14.70 -4.85 -0.14
N ARG A 61 -15.73 -4.87 -0.99
CA ARG A 61 -17.12 -4.56 -0.60
C ARG A 61 -17.73 -5.60 0.33
N GLN A 62 -17.21 -6.82 0.33
CA GLN A 62 -17.59 -7.93 1.20
C GLN A 62 -16.81 -7.91 2.53
N GLY A 63 -15.91 -6.96 2.73
CA GLY A 63 -15.12 -6.81 3.95
C GLY A 63 -13.87 -7.71 4.01
N ARG A 64 -13.55 -8.43 2.93
CA ARG A 64 -12.39 -9.33 2.83
C ARG A 64 -11.14 -8.53 2.47
N GLU A 65 -9.98 -8.94 2.97
CA GLU A 65 -8.73 -8.23 2.74
C GLU A 65 -8.13 -8.57 1.37
N GLU A 66 -7.73 -7.55 0.64
CA GLU A 66 -7.05 -7.65 -0.64
C GLU A 66 -5.77 -6.81 -0.62
N ALA A 67 -4.72 -7.32 -1.26
CA ALA A 67 -3.44 -6.65 -1.33
C ALA A 67 -3.09 -6.28 -2.77
N PHE A 68 -2.71 -5.03 -2.97
CA PHE A 68 -2.22 -4.50 -4.23
C PHE A 68 -0.75 -4.15 -4.09
N THR A 69 0.09 -4.54 -5.04
CA THR A 69 1.53 -4.34 -4.95
C THR A 69 2.14 -4.07 -6.33
N ILE A 70 3.27 -3.37 -6.36
CA ILE A 70 4.07 -3.25 -7.58
C ILE A 70 4.98 -4.48 -7.63
N GLY A 71 4.78 -5.29 -8.65
CA GLY A 71 5.51 -6.51 -8.88
C GLY A 71 6.95 -6.27 -9.35
N PRO A 72 7.76 -7.33 -9.38
CA PRO A 72 9.14 -7.24 -9.82
C PRO A 72 9.29 -6.90 -11.32
N ASP A 73 8.25 -7.18 -12.10
CA ASP A 73 8.09 -6.76 -13.50
C ASP A 73 7.71 -5.27 -13.66
N GLY A 74 7.49 -4.57 -12.55
CA GLY A 74 7.08 -3.17 -12.50
C GLY A 74 5.60 -2.93 -12.81
N ASN A 75 4.77 -3.98 -12.90
CA ASN A 75 3.32 -3.86 -13.06
C ASN A 75 2.60 -3.97 -11.72
N VAL A 76 1.37 -3.49 -11.64
CA VAL A 76 0.50 -3.68 -10.47
C VAL A 76 -0.10 -5.08 -10.49
N TRP A 77 -0.02 -5.75 -9.34
CA TRP A 77 -0.62 -7.06 -9.07
C TRP A 77 -1.63 -6.96 -7.92
N CYS A 78 -2.67 -7.79 -7.98
CA CYS A 78 -3.71 -7.92 -6.98
C CYS A 78 -3.73 -9.34 -6.42
N PHE A 79 -3.73 -9.45 -5.10
CA PHE A 79 -3.89 -10.69 -4.35
C PHE A 79 -5.18 -10.60 -3.55
N PHE A 80 -6.10 -11.54 -3.78
CA PHE A 80 -7.46 -11.44 -3.27
C PHE A 80 -8.07 -12.82 -2.99
N PRO A 81 -9.01 -12.92 -2.04
CA PRO A 81 -9.64 -14.18 -1.70
C PRO A 81 -10.64 -14.59 -2.78
N ASP A 82 -10.60 -15.87 -3.14
CA ASP A 82 -11.52 -16.44 -4.10
C ASP A 82 -12.96 -16.44 -3.57
N ALA A 83 -13.87 -16.44 -4.53
CA ALA A 83 -15.31 -16.47 -4.35
C ALA A 83 -15.84 -17.74 -3.67
N VAL A 84 -15.12 -18.84 -3.83
CA VAL A 84 -15.66 -20.19 -3.62
C VAL A 84 -14.95 -20.84 -2.45
N ASP A 85 -15.60 -20.73 -1.30
CA ASP A 85 -15.26 -21.45 -0.09
C ASP A 85 -15.77 -22.90 -0.25
N VAL A 86 -14.90 -23.81 -0.71
CA VAL A 86 -15.15 -25.25 -0.62
C VAL A 86 -14.30 -25.71 0.56
N GLU A 87 -14.94 -25.96 1.70
CA GLU A 87 -14.33 -26.58 2.90
C GLU A 87 -13.54 -25.68 3.87
N GLY A 88 -13.79 -24.37 3.93
CA GLY A 88 -13.34 -23.52 5.05
C GLY A 88 -11.87 -23.06 4.98
N TYR A 89 -11.24 -23.21 3.81
CA TYR A 89 -9.99 -22.55 3.46
C TYR A 89 -10.28 -21.52 2.38
N ALA A 90 -9.99 -20.25 2.66
CA ALA A 90 -9.98 -19.22 1.64
C ALA A 90 -8.80 -19.47 0.68
N ASP A 91 -9.09 -19.91 -0.55
CA ASP A 91 -8.11 -19.87 -1.63
C ASP A 91 -7.87 -18.41 -2.03
N TYR A 92 -6.69 -18.12 -2.56
CA TYR A 92 -6.30 -16.78 -2.96
C TYR A 92 -5.86 -16.76 -4.43
N SER A 93 -6.49 -15.87 -5.17
CA SER A 93 -6.10 -15.55 -6.54
C SER A 93 -5.04 -14.47 -6.57
N PHE A 94 -4.19 -14.56 -7.61
CA PHE A 94 -3.18 -13.57 -7.91
C PHE A 94 -3.26 -13.18 -9.39
N GLU A 95 -3.59 -11.92 -9.65
CA GLU A 95 -3.78 -11.41 -11.02
C GLU A 95 -2.95 -10.15 -11.30
N SER A 96 -2.45 -10.03 -12.52
CA SER A 96 -1.83 -8.80 -13.00
C SER A 96 -2.89 -7.84 -13.51
N LEU A 97 -2.81 -6.58 -13.10
CA LEU A 97 -3.66 -5.51 -13.64
C LEU A 97 -3.07 -4.90 -14.92
N GLY A 98 -1.87 -5.32 -15.35
CA GLY A 98 -1.21 -4.86 -16.57
C GLY A 98 -0.88 -3.36 -16.59
N MET A 99 -0.78 -2.74 -15.41
CA MET A 99 -0.49 -1.31 -15.28
C MET A 99 0.93 -1.10 -14.76
N PRO A 100 1.86 -0.56 -15.57
CA PRO A 100 3.19 -0.21 -15.10
C PRO A 100 3.14 0.91 -14.05
N ALA A 101 3.91 0.78 -12.97
CA ALA A 101 3.88 1.70 -11.83
C ALA A 101 5.26 1.95 -11.20
N ASP A 102 5.51 3.22 -10.89
CA ASP A 102 6.50 3.71 -9.92
C ASP A 102 5.85 3.93 -8.55
N HIS A 103 4.59 4.37 -8.56
CA HIS A 103 3.74 4.58 -7.39
C HIS A 103 2.36 3.98 -7.57
N LEU A 104 1.78 3.53 -6.45
CA LEU A 104 0.49 2.86 -6.39
C LEU A 104 -0.37 3.48 -5.28
N THR A 105 -1.65 3.65 -5.54
CA THR A 105 -2.64 3.92 -4.49
C THR A 105 -3.96 3.23 -4.83
N VAL A 106 -4.77 2.97 -3.82
CA VAL A 106 -6.08 2.34 -3.96
C VAL A 106 -7.09 3.16 -3.17
N GLY A 107 -8.25 3.39 -3.75
CA GLY A 107 -9.38 4.03 -3.07
C GLY A 107 -10.67 3.33 -3.45
N ARG A 108 -11.79 3.87 -3.00
CA ARG A 108 -13.13 3.40 -3.38
C ARG A 108 -13.95 4.49 -4.02
N ASP A 109 -14.64 4.20 -5.12
CA ASP A 109 -15.57 5.16 -5.71
C ASP A 109 -16.85 5.34 -4.88
N ALA A 110 -17.82 6.09 -5.42
CA ALA A 110 -19.08 6.36 -4.74
C ALA A 110 -19.98 5.11 -4.56
N PHE A 111 -19.72 4.03 -5.30
CA PHE A 111 -20.44 2.76 -5.20
C PHE A 111 -19.71 1.74 -4.31
N GLY A 112 -18.55 2.13 -3.77
CA GLY A 112 -17.70 1.27 -2.96
C GLY A 112 -16.79 0.36 -3.78
N CYS A 113 -16.79 0.46 -5.11
CA CYS A 113 -15.91 -0.30 -5.97
C CYS A 113 -14.46 0.16 -5.81
N LEU A 114 -13.53 -0.79 -5.78
CA LEU A 114 -12.10 -0.47 -5.72
C LEU A 114 -11.65 0.29 -6.98
N VAL A 115 -10.86 1.34 -6.78
CA VAL A 115 -10.18 2.09 -7.83
C VAL A 115 -8.69 1.98 -7.58
N VAL A 116 -8.01 1.23 -8.45
CA VAL A 116 -6.56 1.04 -8.37
C VAL A 116 -5.89 2.04 -9.29
N ILE A 117 -5.00 2.86 -8.75
CA ILE A 117 -4.33 3.95 -9.47
C ILE A 117 -2.83 3.67 -9.51
N ALA A 118 -2.32 3.52 -10.72
CA ALA A 118 -0.93 3.25 -11.04
C ALA A 118 -0.30 4.47 -11.70
N VAL A 119 0.85 4.91 -11.21
CA VAL A 119 1.56 6.07 -11.76
C VAL A 119 2.95 5.67 -12.19
N LYS A 120 3.31 5.93 -13.46
CA LYS A 120 4.67 5.73 -14.00
C LYS A 120 5.16 6.99 -14.70
N GLY A 121 6.23 7.60 -14.18
CA GLY A 121 6.63 8.96 -14.53
C GLY A 121 5.50 9.96 -14.27
N LEU A 122 4.98 10.59 -15.33
CA LEU A 122 3.82 11.50 -15.29
C LEU A 122 2.52 10.86 -15.81
N ARG A 123 2.53 9.55 -16.10
CA ARG A 123 1.35 8.84 -16.63
C ARG A 123 0.58 8.21 -15.49
N VAL A 124 -0.66 8.64 -15.31
CA VAL A 124 -1.62 8.02 -14.38
C VAL A 124 -2.54 7.10 -15.16
N ARG A 125 -2.56 5.83 -14.74
CA ARG A 125 -3.49 4.80 -15.22
C ARG A 125 -4.35 4.34 -14.06
N TYR A 126 -5.51 3.80 -14.38
CA TYR A 126 -6.36 3.21 -13.37
C TYR A 126 -7.16 2.04 -13.90
N ARG A 127 -7.62 1.19 -12.98
CA ARG A 127 -8.70 0.25 -13.20
C ARG A 127 -9.74 0.43 -12.11
N VAL A 128 -11.00 0.22 -12.47
CA VAL A 128 -12.14 0.24 -11.55
C VAL A 128 -12.66 -1.19 -11.46
N GLU A 129 -12.93 -1.65 -10.26
CA GLU A 129 -13.65 -2.90 -10.02
C GLU A 129 -15.07 -2.78 -10.56
N ASN A 130 -15.49 -3.79 -11.33
CA ASN A 130 -16.85 -3.83 -11.86
C ASN A 130 -17.83 -4.14 -10.74
N GLU A 131 -18.91 -3.36 -10.65
CA GLU A 131 -19.90 -3.45 -9.58
C GLU A 131 -20.52 -4.85 -9.43
N THR A 132 -20.66 -5.56 -10.55
CA THR A 132 -21.25 -6.90 -10.65
C THR A 132 -20.23 -8.02 -10.53
N ALA A 133 -18.93 -7.70 -10.42
CA ALA A 133 -17.88 -8.68 -10.20
C ALA A 133 -17.83 -9.09 -8.73
N GLU A 134 -19.00 -9.37 -8.13
CA GLU A 134 -19.04 -10.14 -6.91
C GLU A 134 -18.42 -11.48 -7.22
N SER A 135 -17.18 -11.67 -6.74
CA SER A 135 -16.62 -13.00 -6.53
C SER A 135 -16.81 -13.89 -7.75
N ALA A 136 -16.03 -13.67 -8.81
CA ALA A 136 -16.10 -14.40 -10.07
C ALA A 136 -16.32 -15.89 -9.82
N LYS A 137 -17.58 -16.34 -9.90
CA LYS A 137 -17.89 -17.76 -9.89
C LYS A 137 -17.16 -18.37 -11.08
N PRO A 138 -16.62 -19.60 -10.94
CA PRO A 138 -16.08 -20.33 -12.08
C PRO A 138 -17.10 -20.33 -13.22
N GLY A 139 -16.80 -19.64 -14.33
CA GLY A 139 -17.69 -19.49 -15.49
C GLY A 139 -18.31 -18.10 -15.71
N SER A 140 -18.08 -17.11 -14.83
CA SER A 140 -18.50 -15.72 -15.09
C SER A 140 -17.65 -15.09 -16.20
N GLN A 141 -18.27 -14.69 -17.31
CA GLN A 141 -17.58 -14.06 -18.45
C GLN A 141 -17.29 -12.57 -18.26
N VAL A 142 -17.78 -11.96 -17.17
CA VAL A 142 -17.56 -10.53 -16.91
C VAL A 142 -16.22 -10.38 -16.21
N PRO A 143 -15.23 -9.69 -16.82
CA PRO A 143 -13.94 -9.46 -16.18
C PRO A 143 -14.15 -8.67 -14.87
N ARG A 144 -13.36 -8.95 -13.84
CA ARG A 144 -13.47 -8.24 -12.56
C ARG A 144 -13.16 -6.75 -12.69
N TRP A 145 -12.13 -6.44 -13.46
CA TRP A 145 -11.65 -5.08 -13.62
C TRP A 145 -12.07 -4.49 -14.96
N SER A 146 -12.30 -3.18 -14.96
CA SER A 146 -12.42 -2.40 -16.20
C SER A 146 -11.19 -2.55 -17.09
N ALA A 147 -11.33 -2.14 -18.35
CA ALA A 147 -10.17 -1.82 -19.18
C ALA A 147 -9.31 -0.74 -18.49
N ILE A 148 -8.03 -0.66 -18.89
CA ILE A 148 -7.11 0.35 -18.37
C ILE A 148 -7.59 1.74 -18.80
N GLY A 149 -7.96 2.55 -17.81
CA GLY A 149 -8.26 3.97 -17.97
C GLY A 149 -7.03 4.84 -17.85
N HIS A 150 -7.13 6.06 -18.35
CA HIS A 150 -6.08 7.07 -18.30
C HIS A 150 -6.61 8.36 -17.68
N ALA A 151 -5.83 8.93 -16.75
CA ALA A 151 -6.19 10.18 -16.09
C ALA A 151 -5.06 11.21 -16.31
N PRO A 152 -5.12 12.03 -17.37
CA PRO A 152 -4.02 12.93 -17.69
C PRO A 152 -3.79 13.91 -16.54
N LEU A 153 -2.53 14.03 -16.11
CA LEU A 153 -2.12 15.14 -15.25
C LEU A 153 -2.13 16.44 -16.06
N PRO A 154 -2.32 17.60 -15.42
CA PRO A 154 -2.31 18.88 -16.12
C PRO A 154 -0.91 19.13 -16.66
N GLU A 155 -0.83 19.73 -17.85
CA GLU A 155 0.46 20.17 -18.38
C GLU A 155 1.09 21.18 -17.43
N MET A 156 2.34 20.93 -17.09
CA MET A 156 3.07 21.73 -16.13
C MET A 156 4.52 21.84 -16.58
N THR A 157 4.94 23.06 -16.87
CA THR A 157 6.33 23.36 -17.23
C THR A 157 7.27 22.87 -16.14
N GLY A 158 8.30 22.14 -16.54
CA GLY A 158 9.29 21.58 -15.63
C GLY A 158 8.84 20.32 -14.87
N ALA A 159 7.62 19.81 -15.05
CA ALA A 159 7.23 18.55 -14.41
C ALA A 159 8.09 17.38 -14.92
N VAL A 160 8.67 16.62 -14.00
CA VAL A 160 9.59 15.52 -14.32
C VAL A 160 8.99 14.17 -13.98
N SER A 161 8.44 14.03 -12.78
CA SER A 161 7.89 12.77 -12.27
C SER A 161 6.84 13.02 -11.19
N VAL A 162 5.98 12.02 -10.96
CA VAL A 162 5.22 11.94 -9.72
C VAL A 162 6.09 11.30 -8.67
N LYS A 163 6.15 11.90 -7.48
CA LYS A 163 6.87 11.42 -6.30
C LYS A 163 6.01 10.55 -5.38
N ARG A 164 4.70 10.81 -5.38
CA ARG A 164 3.72 10.02 -4.63
C ARG A 164 2.30 10.30 -5.12
N VAL A 165 1.42 9.32 -4.94
CA VAL A 165 -0.02 9.43 -5.21
C VAL A 165 -0.80 8.99 -3.97
N TYR A 166 -1.93 9.64 -3.71
CA TYR A 166 -2.77 9.45 -2.53
C TYR A 166 -4.24 9.38 -2.92
N THR A 167 -5.01 8.65 -2.12
CA THR A 167 -6.47 8.60 -2.16
C THR A 167 -7.07 9.06 -0.83
N GLN A 168 -8.24 9.68 -0.90
CA GLN A 168 -9.06 10.02 0.26
C GLN A 168 -10.52 9.71 -0.06
N ASN A 169 -11.24 9.17 0.92
CA ASN A 169 -12.54 8.50 0.73
C ASN A 169 -13.71 9.12 1.52
N ASP A 170 -13.62 10.38 1.92
CA ASP A 170 -14.56 11.03 2.84
C ASP A 170 -15.82 11.61 2.18
N CYS A 171 -15.76 12.01 0.91
CA CYS A 171 -16.89 12.57 0.15
C CYS A 171 -16.90 12.03 -1.30
N GLY A 172 -16.72 10.71 -1.42
CA GLY A 172 -16.30 10.05 -2.66
C GLY A 172 -14.77 10.03 -2.78
N LEU A 173 -14.26 9.39 -3.85
CA LEU A 173 -12.83 9.27 -4.06
C LEU A 173 -12.22 10.61 -4.48
N ARG A 174 -11.21 11.07 -3.75
CA ARG A 174 -10.31 12.14 -4.17
C ARG A 174 -8.92 11.55 -4.38
N VAL A 175 -8.26 12.01 -5.44
CA VAL A 175 -6.92 11.56 -5.81
C VAL A 175 -6.00 12.75 -5.84
N ALA A 176 -4.82 12.62 -5.25
CA ALA A 176 -3.79 13.64 -5.25
C ALA A 176 -2.45 13.05 -5.67
N ALA A 177 -1.74 13.73 -6.56
CA ALA A 177 -0.41 13.39 -7.02
C ALA A 177 0.56 14.53 -6.65
N LEU A 178 1.64 14.17 -5.97
CA LEU A 178 2.75 15.06 -5.65
C LEU A 178 3.76 14.99 -6.80
N ILE A 179 3.99 16.10 -7.49
CA ILE A 179 4.78 16.17 -8.73
C ILE A 179 6.09 16.90 -8.45
N ASP A 180 7.21 16.29 -8.79
CA ASP A 180 8.51 16.96 -8.81
C ASP A 180 8.62 17.85 -10.06
N VAL A 181 9.00 19.11 -9.83
CA VAL A 181 9.10 20.15 -10.86
C VAL A 181 10.50 20.73 -10.85
N GLN A 182 11.16 20.74 -12.01
CA GLN A 182 12.51 21.25 -12.21
C GLN A 182 12.51 22.30 -13.32
N ASP A 183 12.76 23.56 -12.97
CA ASP A 183 12.84 24.64 -13.96
C ASP A 183 14.26 24.81 -14.51
N SER A 184 15.24 24.44 -13.70
CA SER A 184 16.66 24.58 -13.99
C SER A 184 17.46 23.55 -13.19
N PRO A 185 18.65 23.15 -13.64
CA PRO A 185 19.52 22.25 -12.89
C PRO A 185 19.75 22.79 -11.46
N GLY A 186 19.45 22.00 -10.45
CA GLY A 186 19.59 22.38 -9.04
C GLY A 186 18.46 23.24 -8.44
N GLN A 187 17.52 23.74 -9.23
CA GLN A 187 16.32 24.43 -8.72
C GLN A 187 15.07 23.57 -8.93
N GLY A 188 14.71 22.85 -7.88
CA GLY A 188 13.53 21.99 -7.83
C GLY A 188 12.44 22.54 -6.91
N GLY A 189 11.19 22.19 -7.23
CA GLY A 189 10.04 22.45 -6.39
C GLY A 189 9.05 21.28 -6.48
N VAL A 190 7.95 21.42 -5.76
CA VAL A 190 6.89 20.41 -5.77
C VAL A 190 5.56 21.09 -6.08
N ALA A 191 4.74 20.42 -6.88
CA ALA A 191 3.37 20.81 -7.15
C ALA A 191 2.41 19.70 -6.73
N LEU A 192 1.20 20.08 -6.31
CA LEU A 192 0.12 19.14 -6.05
C LEU A 192 -0.86 19.19 -7.21
N ALA A 193 -1.07 18.05 -7.87
CA ALA A 193 -2.21 17.85 -8.76
C ALA A 193 -3.27 17.03 -8.04
N TYR A 194 -4.55 17.40 -8.12
CA TYR A 194 -5.63 16.66 -7.49
C TYR A 194 -6.89 16.62 -8.34
N CYS A 195 -7.68 15.56 -8.20
CA CYS A 195 -9.00 15.45 -8.81
C CYS A 195 -10.00 14.80 -7.85
N GLN A 196 -11.28 15.02 -8.12
CA GLN A 196 -12.36 14.22 -7.54
C GLN A 196 -12.79 13.18 -8.57
N TRP A 197 -12.96 11.95 -8.12
CA TRP A 197 -13.54 10.88 -8.92
C TRP A 197 -15.04 11.04 -9.01
N LYS A 198 -15.59 10.82 -10.20
CA LYS A 198 -17.02 10.75 -10.47
C LYS A 198 -17.41 9.32 -10.84
N VAL A 199 -18.71 9.11 -10.96
CA VAL A 199 -19.33 7.86 -11.45
C VAL A 199 -18.69 7.36 -12.75
N ASN A 200 -18.34 8.28 -13.67
CA ASN A 200 -17.79 7.93 -14.98
C ASN A 200 -16.24 7.98 -15.02
N GLY A 201 -15.57 7.99 -13.86
CA GLY A 201 -14.11 8.10 -13.76
C GLY A 201 -13.62 9.45 -13.23
N PRO A 202 -12.32 9.74 -13.34
CA PRO A 202 -11.72 10.94 -12.77
C PRO A 202 -12.23 12.21 -13.46
N ASN A 203 -12.46 13.28 -12.69
CA ASN A 203 -12.46 14.63 -13.28
C ASN A 203 -11.05 14.97 -13.77
N ALA A 204 -10.96 15.99 -14.62
CA ALA A 204 -9.69 16.63 -14.92
C ALA A 204 -8.95 17.01 -13.62
N PHE A 205 -7.68 16.65 -13.55
CA PHE A 205 -6.82 17.10 -12.47
C PHE A 205 -6.71 18.63 -12.49
N ARG A 206 -6.65 19.21 -11.29
CA ARG A 206 -6.35 20.62 -11.04
C ARG A 206 -5.02 20.69 -10.32
N THR A 207 -4.31 21.81 -10.45
CA THR A 207 -3.03 22.03 -9.75
C THR A 207 -3.18 23.11 -8.71
N THR A 208 -2.40 23.00 -7.63
CA THR A 208 -2.16 24.14 -6.74
C THR A 208 -0.99 24.98 -7.26
N ALA A 209 -0.83 26.18 -6.71
CA ALA A 209 0.40 26.94 -6.87
C ALA A 209 1.60 26.09 -6.41
N ARG A 210 2.71 26.24 -7.13
CA ARG A 210 3.96 25.54 -6.88
C ARG A 210 4.55 25.98 -5.54
N VAL A 211 5.05 25.01 -4.77
CA VAL A 211 5.82 25.28 -3.56
C VAL A 211 7.29 25.10 -3.92
N VAL A 212 8.03 26.20 -3.93
CA VAL A 212 9.50 26.18 -4.00
C VAL A 212 9.99 26.09 -2.56
N PRO A 213 10.64 24.98 -2.14
CA PRO A 213 11.23 24.93 -0.82
C PRO A 213 12.34 25.98 -0.76
N GLN A 214 12.13 27.02 0.06
CA GLN A 214 13.19 27.96 0.42
C GLN A 214 14.13 27.23 1.38
N TYR A 215 15.13 26.53 0.86
CA TYR A 215 16.29 26.17 1.67
C TYR A 215 17.23 27.37 1.66
N ALA A 216 17.34 28.01 2.84
CA ALA A 216 18.37 28.97 3.20
C ALA A 216 19.65 28.24 3.63
#